data_AF-A0A5A7MNP5-F1
#
_entry.id   AF-A0A5A7MNP5-F1
#
_cell.length_a   1.000
_cell.length_b   1.000
_cell.length_c   1.000
_cell.angle_alpha   90.00
_cell.angle_beta   90.00
_cell.angle_gamma   90.00
#
_symmetry.space_group_name_H-M   'P 1'
#
loop_
_entity.id
_entity.type
_entity.pdbx_description
1 polymer ?
#
loop_
_entity_poly.entity_id
_entity_poly.type
_entity_poly.pdbx_seq_one_letter_code
_entity_poly.pdbx_strand_id
1 'polypeptide(L)'
;MGDSIATNIFMLGYAWQKGLIPLTLESITQAIHLNKVAIESNLRTFHWGRVAAHDLDAIKTVIDAVDTGATRFKAETLDDAINYRADFLKGYQNGRLAKRYRALVAFARKAEEKARPGSTALTQAVMRNYFKLLAYKDEYEVARLYTSGDFEKRISAQFEGDVRLKFHMSPPIFSRPDPLTGRPKKSEFGPWMFKGFKLLAKFKALRGTPFDPFGYADERKMERRLIKDYEA
;
A
#
# COMPACT_ATOMS: atom_id res chain seq x y z
N MET A 1 14.18 -10.63 -4.28
CA MET A 1 13.05 -10.44 -5.23
C MET A 1 11.76 -10.22 -4.44
N GLY A 2 11.60 -9.04 -3.81
CA GLY A 2 10.50 -8.78 -2.87
C GLY A 2 9.45 -7.76 -3.35
N ASP A 3 9.32 -7.57 -4.66
CA ASP A 3 8.42 -6.58 -5.27
C ASP A 3 7.21 -7.27 -5.93
N SER A 4 6.03 -6.68 -5.78
CA SER A 4 4.76 -7.09 -6.41
C SER A 4 4.83 -7.23 -7.94
N ILE A 5 5.70 -6.46 -8.60
CA ILE A 5 5.91 -6.56 -10.06
C ILE A 5 6.60 -7.89 -10.43
N ALA A 6 7.51 -8.38 -9.58
CA ALA A 6 8.18 -9.67 -9.79
C ALA A 6 7.19 -10.84 -9.66
N THR A 7 6.13 -10.69 -8.85
CA THR A 7 5.10 -11.74 -8.71
C THR A 7 4.40 -12.05 -10.03
N ASN A 8 4.05 -11.04 -10.82
CA ASN A 8 3.36 -11.26 -12.10
C ASN A 8 4.23 -12.01 -13.11
N ILE A 9 5.52 -11.63 -13.21
CA ILE A 9 6.46 -12.26 -14.14
C ILE A 9 6.84 -13.67 -13.67
N PHE A 10 6.94 -13.88 -12.36
CA PHE A 10 7.13 -15.20 -11.78
C PHE A 10 5.93 -16.11 -12.07
N MET A 11 4.71 -15.63 -11.85
CA MET A 11 3.50 -16.38 -12.18
C MET A 11 3.40 -16.66 -13.69
N LEU A 12 3.80 -15.72 -14.54
CA LEU A 12 3.87 -15.91 -15.99
C LEU A 12 4.80 -17.09 -16.34
N GLY A 13 6.00 -17.13 -15.75
CA GLY A 13 6.94 -18.24 -15.91
C GLY A 13 6.38 -19.57 -15.44
N TYR A 14 5.73 -19.57 -14.28
CA TYR A 14 5.08 -20.76 -13.72
C TYR A 14 3.98 -21.29 -14.64
N ALA A 15 3.04 -20.43 -15.04
CA ALA A 15 1.91 -20.79 -15.88
C ALA A 15 2.35 -21.24 -17.28
N TRP A 16 3.35 -20.58 -17.87
CA TRP A 16 3.94 -21.00 -19.13
C TRP A 16 4.56 -22.40 -19.02
N GLN A 17 5.33 -22.66 -17.96
CA GLN A 17 5.96 -23.98 -17.75
C GLN A 17 4.92 -25.09 -17.53
N LYS A 18 3.74 -24.76 -17.01
CA LYS A 18 2.59 -25.69 -16.90
C LYS A 18 1.78 -25.82 -18.19
N GLY A 19 2.16 -25.14 -19.28
CA GLY A 19 1.47 -25.20 -20.58
C GLY A 19 0.17 -24.40 -20.64
N LEU A 20 -0.09 -23.51 -19.67
CA LEU A 20 -1.32 -22.71 -19.61
C LEU A 20 -1.29 -21.49 -20.53
N ILE A 21 -0.14 -21.19 -21.14
CA ILE A 21 0.08 -20.03 -22.00
C ILE A 21 0.54 -20.54 -23.37
N PRO A 22 -0.27 -20.39 -24.44
CA PRO A 22 0.03 -20.92 -25.77
C PRO A 22 0.94 -19.98 -26.56
N LEU A 23 2.09 -19.62 -25.98
CA LEU A 23 3.11 -18.78 -26.63
C LEU A 23 4.46 -19.49 -26.57
N THR A 24 5.32 -19.23 -27.56
CA THR A 24 6.68 -19.74 -27.54
C THR A 24 7.51 -19.01 -26.49
N LEU A 25 8.56 -19.68 -25.99
CA LEU A 25 9.47 -19.09 -25.02
C LEU A 25 10.10 -17.81 -25.58
N GLU A 26 10.48 -17.86 -26.85
CA GLU A 26 11.10 -16.79 -27.63
C GLU A 26 10.18 -15.56 -27.72
N SER A 27 8.87 -15.77 -27.88
CA SER A 27 7.90 -14.66 -27.91
C SER A 27 7.83 -13.94 -26.57
N ILE A 28 7.85 -14.70 -25.47
CA ILE A 28 7.79 -14.14 -24.12
C ILE A 28 9.09 -13.42 -23.76
N THR A 29 10.25 -14.02 -24.05
CA THR A 29 11.54 -13.36 -23.81
C THR A 29 11.68 -12.09 -24.65
N GLN A 30 11.28 -12.12 -25.93
CA GLN A 30 11.29 -10.95 -26.78
C GLN A 30 10.35 -9.85 -26.27
N ALA A 31 9.16 -10.18 -25.79
CA ALA A 31 8.25 -9.21 -25.17
C ALA A 31 8.87 -8.53 -23.94
N ILE A 32 9.63 -9.27 -23.13
CA ILE A 32 10.37 -8.72 -21.98
C ILE A 32 11.47 -7.75 -22.47
N HIS A 33 12.22 -8.10 -23.51
CA HIS A 33 13.22 -7.22 -24.12
C HIS A 33 12.60 -5.93 -24.68
N LEU A 34 11.45 -6.03 -25.35
CA LEU A 34 10.74 -4.89 -25.93
C LEU A 34 10.23 -3.90 -24.88
N ASN A 35 9.93 -4.36 -23.66
CA ASN A 35 9.50 -3.49 -22.56
C ASN A 35 10.63 -2.55 -22.08
N LYS A 36 11.91 -2.91 -22.30
CA LYS A 36 13.12 -2.13 -21.96
C LYS A 36 13.31 -1.78 -20.47
N VAL A 37 12.43 -2.22 -19.59
CA VAL A 37 12.53 -2.00 -18.14
C VAL A 37 13.08 -3.27 -17.48
N ALA A 38 14.19 -3.13 -16.75
CA ALA A 38 14.76 -4.17 -15.90
C ALA A 38 14.84 -5.57 -16.56
N ILE A 39 15.26 -5.62 -17.83
CA ILE A 39 15.20 -6.81 -18.69
C ILE A 39 15.79 -8.05 -18.00
N GLU A 40 17.03 -7.96 -17.51
CA GLU A 40 17.71 -9.10 -16.87
C GLU A 40 16.99 -9.60 -15.61
N SER A 41 16.49 -8.66 -14.80
CA SER A 41 15.72 -8.98 -13.59
C SER A 41 14.43 -9.72 -13.96
N ASN A 42 13.70 -9.20 -14.95
CA ASN A 42 12.45 -9.78 -15.42
C ASN A 42 12.65 -11.18 -16.03
N LEU A 43 13.69 -11.37 -16.84
CA LEU A 43 14.05 -12.69 -17.36
C LEU A 43 14.39 -13.66 -16.24
N ARG A 44 15.22 -13.23 -15.27
CA ARG A 44 15.58 -14.05 -14.11
C ARG A 44 14.35 -14.45 -13.31
N THR A 45 13.45 -13.51 -13.03
CA THR A 45 12.18 -13.77 -12.34
C THR A 45 11.28 -14.73 -13.11
N PHE A 46 11.19 -14.60 -14.44
CA PHE A 46 10.45 -15.53 -15.30
C PHE A 46 11.04 -16.95 -15.21
N HIS A 47 12.37 -17.08 -15.27
CA HIS A 47 13.04 -18.37 -15.10
C HIS A 47 12.81 -18.99 -13.72
N TRP A 48 12.85 -18.21 -12.63
CA TRP A 48 12.49 -18.70 -11.30
C TRP A 48 11.05 -19.21 -11.22
N GLY A 49 10.11 -18.53 -11.89
CA GLY A 49 8.74 -19.01 -12.04
C GLY A 49 8.65 -20.38 -12.72
N ARG A 50 9.45 -20.58 -13.78
CA ARG A 50 9.54 -21.87 -14.47
C ARG A 50 10.12 -22.97 -13.58
N VAL A 51 11.21 -22.67 -12.85
CA VAL A 51 11.78 -23.62 -11.88
C VAL A 51 10.74 -24.00 -10.83
N ALA A 52 9.96 -23.04 -10.33
CA ALA A 52 8.91 -23.27 -9.33
C ALA A 52 7.80 -24.21 -9.80
N ALA A 53 7.50 -24.21 -11.10
CA ALA A 53 6.53 -25.13 -11.68
C ALA A 53 7.02 -26.58 -11.72
N HIS A 54 8.34 -26.79 -11.65
CA HIS A 54 8.96 -28.12 -11.62
C HIS A 54 9.32 -28.56 -10.20
N ASP A 55 9.97 -27.69 -9.44
CA ASP A 55 10.45 -27.94 -8.08
C ASP A 55 10.28 -26.69 -7.21
N LEU A 56 9.20 -26.69 -6.44
CA LEU A 56 8.89 -25.59 -5.52
C LEU A 56 9.73 -25.67 -4.23
N ASP A 57 10.16 -26.86 -3.84
CA ASP A 57 10.86 -27.07 -2.57
C ASP A 57 12.31 -26.59 -2.66
N ALA A 58 12.98 -26.78 -3.80
CA ALA A 58 14.29 -26.16 -4.07
C ALA A 58 14.24 -24.64 -3.96
N ILE A 59 13.13 -24.00 -4.37
CA ILE A 59 12.96 -22.55 -4.24
C ILE A 59 12.77 -22.14 -2.79
N LYS A 60 11.99 -22.89 -2.01
CA LYS A 60 11.82 -22.60 -0.57
C LYS A 60 13.16 -22.60 0.16
N THR A 61 14.02 -23.59 -0.11
CA THR A 61 15.37 -23.65 0.49
C THR A 61 16.22 -22.42 0.16
N VAL A 62 16.16 -21.94 -1.09
CA VAL A 62 16.88 -20.72 -1.50
C VAL A 62 16.29 -19.46 -0.85
N ILE A 63 14.95 -19.38 -0.74
CA ILE A 63 14.28 -18.26 -0.08
C ILE A 63 14.61 -18.23 1.42
N ASP A 64 14.53 -19.36 2.11
CA ASP A 64 14.79 -19.46 3.54
C ASP A 64 16.25 -19.10 3.88
N ALA A 65 17.19 -19.38 2.97
CA ALA A 65 18.59 -18.98 3.11
C ALA A 65 18.83 -17.46 2.89
N VAL A 66 17.90 -16.76 2.24
CA VAL A 66 18.03 -15.34 1.83
C VAL A 66 17.04 -14.44 2.57
N ASP A 67 16.06 -14.98 3.29
CA ASP A 67 15.12 -14.21 4.08
C ASP A 67 15.84 -13.55 5.27
N THR A 68 16.37 -12.35 5.03
CA THR A 68 16.97 -11.49 6.05
C THR A 68 15.92 -10.85 6.97
N GLY A 69 14.69 -11.37 6.99
CA GLY A 69 13.66 -10.91 7.90
C GLY A 69 13.27 -9.48 7.61
N ALA A 70 12.89 -9.18 6.36
CA ALA A 70 12.18 -7.94 6.07
C ALA A 70 10.93 -7.91 6.96
N THR A 71 11.02 -7.16 8.04
CA THR A 71 10.24 -7.27 9.28
C THR A 71 8.81 -6.80 9.04
N ARG A 72 8.04 -7.59 8.29
CA ARG A 72 6.59 -7.42 8.21
C ARG A 72 6.05 -7.84 9.55
N PHE A 73 5.54 -6.88 10.31
CA PHE A 73 4.88 -7.14 11.58
C PHE A 73 3.84 -8.26 11.41
N LYS A 74 4.09 -9.41 12.04
CA LYS A 74 3.14 -10.50 12.18
C LYS A 74 2.52 -10.35 13.56
N ALA A 75 1.24 -9.99 13.60
CA ALA A 75 0.52 -9.97 14.87
C ALA A 75 0.34 -11.42 15.35
N GLU A 76 0.87 -11.74 16.53
CA GLU A 76 0.70 -13.06 17.14
C GLU A 76 -0.63 -13.16 17.88
N THR A 77 -1.07 -12.04 18.46
CA THR A 77 -2.34 -11.94 19.17
C THR A 77 -3.28 -10.90 18.57
N LEU A 78 -4.55 -10.97 18.96
CA LEU A 78 -5.54 -9.95 18.62
C LEU A 78 -5.13 -8.57 19.19
N ASP A 79 -4.58 -8.55 20.40
CA ASP A 79 -4.17 -7.31 21.05
C ASP A 79 -2.96 -6.68 20.34
N ASP A 80 -2.03 -7.48 19.83
CA ASP A 80 -0.94 -7.00 18.96
C ASP A 80 -1.49 -6.36 17.69
N ALA A 81 -2.47 -7.00 17.05
CA ALA A 81 -3.12 -6.49 15.85
C ALA A 81 -3.88 -5.18 16.09
N ILE A 82 -4.47 -5.01 17.27
CA ILE A 82 -5.14 -3.77 17.70
C ILE A 82 -4.11 -2.67 17.96
N ASN A 83 -3.04 -2.98 18.70
CA ASN A 83 -2.02 -2.01 19.07
C ASN A 83 -1.25 -1.49 17.87
N TYR A 84 -0.85 -2.38 16.96
CA TYR A 84 -0.22 -1.99 15.70
C TYR A 84 -1.05 -0.98 14.91
N ARG A 85 -2.36 -1.23 14.78
CA ARG A 85 -3.28 -0.32 14.08
C ARG A 85 -3.47 1.00 14.82
N ALA A 86 -3.57 0.96 16.14
CA ALA A 86 -3.69 2.16 16.94
C ALA A 86 -2.44 3.04 16.86
N ASP A 87 -1.24 2.44 16.85
CA ASP A 87 0.03 3.15 16.69
C ASP A 87 0.18 3.71 15.29
N PHE A 88 -0.25 2.96 14.26
CA PHE A 88 -0.39 3.49 12.91
C PHE A 88 -1.29 4.73 12.88
N LEU A 89 -2.49 4.67 13.49
CA LEU A 89 -3.42 5.80 13.53
C LEU A 89 -2.88 7.00 14.30
N LYS A 90 -2.05 6.75 15.33
CA LYS A 90 -1.33 7.81 16.06
C LYS A 90 -0.33 8.52 15.16
N GLY A 91 0.44 7.77 14.35
CA GLY A 91 1.35 8.33 13.34
C GLY A 91 0.60 9.05 12.21
N TYR A 92 -0.49 8.45 11.74
CA TYR A 92 -1.37 8.96 10.68
C TYR A 92 -2.00 10.31 11.03
N GLN A 93 -2.57 10.46 12.23
CA GLN A 93 -3.19 11.72 12.67
C GLN A 93 -2.67 12.13 14.06
N ASN A 94 -3.14 11.46 15.11
CA ASN A 94 -2.81 11.76 16.50
C ASN A 94 -3.32 10.68 17.48
N GLY A 95 -2.97 10.82 18.75
CA GLY A 95 -3.41 9.91 19.82
C GLY A 95 -4.93 9.89 20.05
N ARG A 96 -5.66 10.96 19.71
CA ARG A 96 -7.12 11.01 19.83
C ARG A 96 -7.77 10.03 18.84
N LEU A 97 -7.27 9.96 17.61
CA LEU A 97 -7.75 9.01 16.61
C LEU A 97 -7.48 7.56 17.02
N ALA A 98 -6.27 7.29 17.54
CA ALA A 98 -5.92 5.98 18.09
C ALA A 98 -6.83 5.56 19.26
N LYS A 99 -7.18 6.51 20.15
CA LYS A 99 -8.11 6.27 21.26
C LYS A 99 -9.53 5.98 20.77
N ARG A 100 -10.02 6.74 19.78
CA ARG A 100 -11.32 6.53 19.14
C ARG A 100 -11.42 5.12 18.54
N TYR A 101 -10.38 4.70 17.81
CA TYR A 101 -10.26 3.35 17.27
C TYR A 101 -10.33 2.27 18.35
N ARG A 102 -9.50 2.38 19.39
CA ARG A 102 -9.48 1.41 20.50
C ARG A 102 -10.84 1.32 21.21
N ALA A 103 -11.54 2.45 21.38
CA ALA A 103 -12.83 2.48 22.04
C ALA A 103 -13.90 1.66 21.30
N LEU A 104 -14.02 1.80 19.98
CA LEU A 104 -15.01 1.05 19.21
C LEU A 104 -14.69 -0.45 19.16
N VAL A 105 -13.41 -0.81 19.01
CA VAL A 105 -12.99 -2.22 19.04
C VAL A 105 -13.25 -2.84 20.41
N ALA A 106 -12.97 -2.12 21.50
CA ALA A 106 -13.25 -2.59 22.85
C ALA A 106 -14.75 -2.75 23.11
N PHE A 107 -15.58 -1.84 22.58
CA PHE A 107 -17.04 -1.96 22.63
C PHE A 107 -17.51 -3.23 21.90
N ALA A 108 -17.04 -3.47 20.68
CA ALA A 108 -17.38 -4.68 19.92
C ALA A 108 -16.93 -5.96 20.65
N ARG A 109 -15.72 -5.97 21.22
CA ARG A 109 -15.22 -7.11 22.02
C ARG A 109 -16.09 -7.41 23.22
N LYS A 110 -16.51 -6.38 23.96
CA LYS A 110 -17.39 -6.53 25.12
C LYS A 110 -18.79 -7.02 24.74
N ALA A 111 -19.33 -6.56 23.61
CA ALA A 111 -20.62 -7.00 23.11
C ALA A 111 -20.56 -8.45 22.60
N GLU A 112 -19.50 -8.81 21.87
CA GLU A 112 -19.25 -10.17 21.38
C GLU A 112 -19.10 -11.15 22.54
N GLU A 113 -18.29 -10.83 23.55
CA GLU A 113 -18.08 -11.72 24.70
C GLU A 113 -19.39 -12.00 25.46
N LYS A 114 -20.30 -11.01 25.55
CA LYS A 114 -21.61 -11.20 26.17
C LYS A 114 -22.55 -12.08 25.33
N ALA A 115 -22.53 -11.92 24.02
CA ALA A 115 -23.45 -12.62 23.11
C ALA A 115 -22.96 -14.03 22.76
N ARG A 116 -21.64 -14.21 22.65
CA ARG A 116 -20.98 -15.46 22.27
C ARG A 116 -19.57 -15.54 22.90
N PRO A 117 -19.46 -15.99 24.15
CA PRO A 117 -18.17 -16.13 24.85
C PRO A 117 -17.14 -16.93 24.02
N GLY A 118 -15.90 -16.44 24.00
CA GLY A 118 -14.79 -17.08 23.27
C GLY A 118 -14.76 -16.83 21.76
N SER A 119 -15.79 -16.19 21.17
CA SER A 119 -15.73 -15.72 19.78
C SER A 119 -14.90 -14.44 19.66
N THR A 120 -14.15 -14.32 18.56
CA THR A 120 -13.44 -13.07 18.19
C THR A 120 -13.78 -12.58 16.79
N ALA A 121 -14.73 -13.22 16.11
CA ALA A 121 -15.06 -12.95 14.71
C ALA A 121 -15.55 -11.51 14.50
N LEU A 122 -16.45 -11.02 15.35
CA LEU A 122 -16.97 -9.65 15.27
C LEU A 122 -15.87 -8.64 15.61
N THR A 123 -15.13 -8.88 16.69
CA THR A 123 -14.03 -8.00 17.12
C THR A 123 -12.99 -7.85 16.02
N GLN A 124 -12.61 -8.96 15.38
CA GLN A 124 -11.68 -8.96 14.26
C GLN A 124 -12.24 -8.21 13.03
N ALA A 125 -13.52 -8.38 12.71
CA ALA A 125 -14.16 -7.67 11.61
C ALA A 125 -14.16 -6.16 11.86
N VAL A 126 -14.54 -5.73 13.07
CA VAL A 126 -14.54 -4.31 13.48
C VAL A 126 -13.12 -3.75 13.46
N MET A 127 -12.17 -4.45 14.07
CA MET A 127 -10.75 -4.09 14.08
C MET A 127 -10.22 -3.82 12.66
N ARG A 128 -10.51 -4.72 11.70
CA ARG A 128 -10.02 -4.58 10.32
C ARG A 128 -10.73 -3.47 9.54
N ASN A 129 -12.06 -3.46 9.56
CA ASN A 129 -12.83 -2.58 8.69
C ASN A 129 -12.87 -1.15 9.20
N TYR A 130 -12.98 -0.96 10.51
CA TYR A 130 -12.95 0.39 11.07
C TYR A 130 -11.59 1.06 10.87
N PHE A 131 -10.49 0.30 10.99
CA PHE A 131 -9.17 0.82 10.65
C PHE A 131 -9.08 1.33 9.21
N LYS A 132 -9.64 0.59 8.23
CA LYS A 132 -9.67 1.03 6.82
C LYS A 132 -10.42 2.35 6.65
N LEU A 133 -11.54 2.53 7.36
CA LEU A 133 -12.32 3.77 7.32
C LEU A 133 -11.56 4.94 7.92
N LEU A 134 -10.82 4.73 9.02
CA LEU A 134 -10.07 5.80 9.68
C LEU A 134 -8.76 6.16 8.96
N ALA A 135 -8.12 5.20 8.31
CA ALA A 135 -6.82 5.34 7.65
C ALA A 135 -6.95 5.41 6.11
N TYR A 136 -7.89 6.22 5.61
CA TYR A 136 -7.98 6.50 4.18
C TYR A 136 -6.74 7.24 3.69
N LYS A 137 -6.35 6.99 2.44
CA LYS A 137 -5.10 7.52 1.90
C LYS A 137 -5.33 8.91 1.28
N ASP A 138 -5.18 9.93 2.11
CA ASP A 138 -5.27 11.32 1.69
C ASP A 138 -3.92 11.95 1.34
N GLU A 139 -3.96 13.22 0.94
CA GLU A 139 -2.78 13.97 0.48
C GLU A 139 -1.73 14.09 1.60
N TYR A 140 -2.18 14.26 2.85
CA TYR A 140 -1.29 14.33 4.02
C TYR A 140 -0.60 12.99 4.30
N GLU A 141 -1.33 11.88 4.19
CA GLU A 141 -0.77 10.54 4.38
C GLU A 141 0.16 10.14 3.24
N VAL A 142 -0.21 10.47 1.99
CA VAL A 142 0.69 10.32 0.84
C VAL A 142 2.00 11.05 1.13
N ALA A 143 1.93 12.32 1.52
CA ALA A 143 3.10 13.12 1.84
C ALA A 143 3.94 12.46 2.95
N ARG A 144 3.31 12.04 4.06
CA ARG A 144 3.99 11.37 5.18
C ARG A 144 4.72 10.10 4.73
N LEU A 145 4.10 9.27 3.89
CA LEU A 145 4.68 8.02 3.40
C LEU A 145 5.88 8.26 2.47
N TYR A 146 5.84 9.29 1.64
CA TYR A 146 7.00 9.66 0.82
C TYR A 146 8.15 10.20 1.68
N THR A 147 7.84 10.88 2.78
CA THR A 147 8.85 11.57 3.59
C THR A 147 9.22 10.86 4.90
N SER A 148 8.75 9.63 5.14
CA SER A 148 9.10 8.86 6.34
C SER A 148 10.54 8.34 6.34
N GLY A 149 11.25 8.47 5.21
CA GLY A 149 12.57 7.90 4.98
C GLY A 149 12.53 6.46 4.46
N ASP A 150 11.46 5.71 4.71
CA ASP A 150 11.31 4.35 4.19
C ASP A 150 11.26 4.32 2.66
N PHE A 151 10.63 5.33 2.06
CA PHE A 151 10.59 5.47 0.62
C PHE A 151 12.00 5.68 0.02
N GLU A 152 12.78 6.60 0.59
CA GLU A 152 14.17 6.85 0.15
C GLU A 152 15.03 5.58 0.31
N LYS A 153 14.94 4.89 1.46
CA LYS A 153 15.64 3.62 1.69
C LYS A 153 15.29 2.56 0.65
N ARG A 154 14.00 2.44 0.28
CA ARG A 154 13.57 1.49 -0.76
C ARG A 154 14.10 1.86 -2.14
N ILE A 155 14.10 3.15 -2.48
CA ILE A 155 14.68 3.63 -3.74
C ILE A 155 16.18 3.30 -3.79
N SER A 156 16.93 3.63 -2.74
CA SER A 156 18.37 3.35 -2.68
C SER A 156 18.70 1.86 -2.66
N ALA A 157 17.82 1.01 -2.10
CA ALA A 157 18.00 -0.43 -2.11
C ALA A 157 17.66 -1.09 -3.46
N GLN A 158 16.81 -0.46 -4.28
CA GLN A 158 16.30 -1.04 -5.52
C GLN A 158 17.01 -0.53 -6.77
N PHE A 159 17.56 0.69 -6.73
CA PHE A 159 18.14 1.35 -7.89
C PHE A 159 19.59 1.78 -7.61
N GLU A 160 20.49 1.47 -8.55
CA GLU A 160 21.88 1.88 -8.51
C GLU A 160 22.08 3.21 -9.28
N GLY A 161 23.02 4.05 -8.82
CA GLY A 161 23.38 5.32 -9.47
C GLY A 161 22.48 6.51 -9.12
N ASP A 162 22.57 7.58 -9.93
CA ASP A 162 21.86 8.84 -9.70
C ASP A 162 20.37 8.74 -10.06
N VAL A 163 19.54 8.39 -9.07
CA VAL A 163 18.09 8.28 -9.26
C VAL A 163 17.42 9.66 -9.31
N ARG A 164 16.73 9.97 -10.41
CA ARG A 164 15.87 11.15 -10.53
C ARG A 164 14.39 10.78 -10.41
N LEU A 165 13.72 11.32 -9.39
CA LEU A 165 12.31 11.09 -9.15
C LEU A 165 11.43 12.09 -9.91
N LYS A 166 10.42 11.57 -10.60
CA LYS A 166 9.34 12.34 -11.24
C LYS A 166 8.00 11.86 -10.70
N PHE A 167 7.22 12.79 -10.17
CA PHE A 167 5.91 12.51 -9.58
C PHE A 167 4.82 12.88 -10.57
N HIS A 168 3.96 11.92 -10.90
CA HIS A 168 2.81 12.15 -11.77
C HIS A 168 1.56 12.29 -10.93
N MET A 169 1.03 13.50 -10.86
CA MET A 169 -0.10 13.83 -9.97
C MET A 169 -1.13 14.65 -10.71
N SER A 170 -2.36 14.63 -10.22
CA SER A 170 -3.43 15.52 -10.64
C SER A 170 -3.90 16.30 -9.41
N PRO A 171 -3.14 17.33 -8.97
CA PRO A 171 -3.48 18.09 -7.77
C PRO A 171 -4.89 18.70 -7.92
N PRO A 172 -5.82 18.46 -6.98
CA PRO A 172 -7.22 18.85 -7.13
C PRO A 172 -7.40 20.38 -7.25
N ILE A 173 -6.49 21.16 -6.67
CA ILE A 173 -6.55 22.63 -6.67
C ILE A 173 -6.17 23.22 -8.05
N PHE A 174 -5.32 22.53 -8.83
CA PHE A 174 -4.76 23.07 -10.08
C PHE A 174 -5.14 22.28 -11.32
N SER A 175 -5.64 21.05 -11.17
CA SER A 175 -5.95 20.18 -12.29
C SER A 175 -7.35 20.48 -12.80
N ARG A 176 -7.42 21.23 -13.91
CA ARG A 176 -8.67 21.39 -14.64
C ARG A 176 -9.09 20.02 -15.22
N PRO A 177 -10.37 19.65 -15.13
CA PRO A 177 -10.88 18.47 -15.82
C PRO A 177 -10.63 18.60 -17.32
N ASP A 178 -10.22 17.51 -17.94
CA ASP A 178 -10.12 17.43 -19.38
C ASP A 178 -11.54 17.56 -19.99
N PRO A 179 -11.76 18.48 -20.95
CA PRO A 179 -13.10 18.74 -21.50
C PRO A 179 -13.73 17.55 -22.24
N LEU A 180 -12.92 16.61 -22.74
CA LEU A 180 -13.40 15.46 -23.52
C LEU A 180 -13.67 14.25 -22.63
N THR A 181 -12.83 14.02 -21.62
CA THR A 181 -12.90 12.83 -20.76
C THR A 181 -13.48 13.09 -19.38
N GLY A 182 -13.61 14.35 -18.97
CA GLY A 182 -14.05 14.77 -17.64
C GLY A 182 -13.06 14.45 -16.51
N ARG A 183 -11.90 13.86 -16.83
CA ARG A 183 -10.93 13.40 -15.83
C ARG A 183 -9.91 14.50 -15.48
N PRO A 184 -9.43 14.58 -14.24
CA PRO A 184 -8.35 15.49 -13.88
C PRO A 184 -7.09 15.24 -14.71
N LYS A 185 -6.54 16.29 -15.32
CA LYS A 185 -5.30 16.17 -16.10
C LYS A 185 -4.13 15.80 -15.19
N LYS A 186 -3.37 14.77 -15.57
CA LYS A 186 -2.15 14.36 -14.88
C LYS A 186 -0.99 15.27 -15.31
N SER A 187 -0.27 15.81 -14.34
CA SER A 187 0.88 16.68 -14.51
C SER A 187 2.12 16.05 -13.89
N GLU A 188 3.28 16.31 -14.50
CA GLU A 188 4.58 15.83 -14.03
C GLU A 188 5.24 16.89 -13.13
N PHE A 189 5.70 16.46 -11.96
CA PHE A 189 6.43 17.27 -11.00
C PHE A 189 7.81 16.66 -10.76
N GLY A 190 8.85 17.49 -10.85
CA GLY A 190 10.23 17.06 -10.62
C GLY A 190 10.57 16.80 -9.15
N PRO A 191 11.85 16.52 -8.84
CA PRO A 191 12.30 16.17 -7.49
C PRO A 191 11.98 17.20 -6.40
N TRP A 192 11.79 18.47 -6.77
CA TRP A 192 11.40 19.54 -5.83
C TRP A 192 10.12 19.23 -5.05
N MET A 193 9.22 18.42 -5.63
CA MET A 193 7.97 18.01 -5.00
C MET A 193 8.19 17.28 -3.67
N PHE A 194 9.34 16.64 -3.50
CA PHE A 194 9.69 16.01 -2.23
C PHE A 194 9.75 17.02 -1.07
N LYS A 195 10.24 18.24 -1.32
CA LYS A 195 10.21 19.33 -0.34
C LYS A 195 8.78 19.76 -0.02
N GLY A 196 7.92 19.80 -1.03
CA GLY A 196 6.49 20.09 -0.86
C GLY A 196 5.78 19.02 -0.02
N PHE A 197 6.06 17.73 -0.24
CA PHE A 197 5.56 16.66 0.63
C PHE A 197 6.08 16.79 2.06
N LYS A 198 7.36 17.15 2.27
CA LYS A 198 7.92 17.35 3.63
C LYS A 198 7.17 18.45 4.38
N LEU A 199 6.79 19.51 3.67
CA LEU A 199 5.99 20.58 4.24
C LEU A 199 4.55 20.12 4.50
N LEU A 200 3.91 19.50 3.51
CA LEU A 200 2.52 19.04 3.58
C LEU A 200 2.31 18.03 4.72
N ALA A 201 3.25 17.09 4.93
CA ALA A 201 3.18 16.10 6.00
C ALA A 201 3.08 16.73 7.41
N LYS A 202 3.63 17.95 7.60
CA LYS A 202 3.52 18.69 8.88
C LYS A 202 2.14 19.28 9.10
N PHE A 203 1.38 19.51 8.04
CA PHE A 203 0.04 20.11 8.08
C PHE A 203 -1.09 19.09 8.24
N LYS A 204 -0.79 17.82 8.57
CA LYS A 204 -1.82 16.79 8.85
C LYS A 204 -2.86 17.20 9.91
N ALA A 205 -2.52 18.14 10.80
CA ALA A 205 -3.46 18.68 11.79
C ALA A 205 -4.62 19.45 11.16
N LEU A 206 -4.46 19.96 9.94
CA LEU A 206 -5.54 20.62 9.19
C LEU A 206 -6.61 19.63 8.74
N ARG A 207 -6.29 18.34 8.62
CA ARG A 207 -7.22 17.30 8.16
C ARG A 207 -8.57 17.38 8.87
N GLY A 208 -9.63 17.54 8.09
CA GLY A 208 -11.01 17.60 8.58
C GLY A 208 -11.40 18.90 9.29
N THR A 209 -10.53 19.91 9.32
CA THR A 209 -10.84 21.27 9.79
C THR A 209 -11.38 22.14 8.63
N PRO A 210 -11.99 23.30 8.90
CA PRO A 210 -12.37 24.26 7.85
C PRO A 210 -11.17 24.76 7.02
N PHE A 211 -9.96 24.67 7.56
CA PHE A 211 -8.72 25.07 6.87
C PHE A 211 -8.09 23.93 6.06
N ASP A 212 -8.79 22.80 5.89
CA ASP A 212 -8.37 21.70 5.03
C ASP A 212 -8.74 21.99 3.57
N PRO A 213 -7.79 22.36 2.69
CA PRO A 213 -8.13 22.64 1.29
C PRO A 213 -8.55 21.38 0.53
N PHE A 214 -8.12 20.19 0.97
CA PHE A 214 -8.47 18.92 0.32
C PHE A 214 -9.82 18.39 0.82
N GLY A 215 -10.19 18.71 2.06
CA GLY A 215 -11.40 18.24 2.72
C GLY A 215 -12.71 18.59 2.01
N TYR A 216 -12.72 19.57 1.10
CA TYR A 216 -13.91 19.99 0.36
C TYR A 216 -14.26 19.10 -0.84
N ALA A 217 -13.36 18.23 -1.28
CA ALA A 217 -13.63 17.26 -2.34
C ALA A 217 -14.73 16.26 -1.93
N ASP A 218 -15.51 15.79 -2.90
CA ASP A 218 -16.66 14.93 -2.63
C ASP A 218 -16.23 13.56 -2.08
N GLU A 219 -15.06 13.06 -2.50
CA GLU A 219 -14.46 11.86 -1.92
C GLU A 219 -14.17 12.05 -0.43
N ARG A 220 -13.61 13.20 -0.03
CA ARG A 220 -13.31 13.50 1.39
C ARG A 220 -14.56 13.67 2.24
N LYS A 221 -15.64 14.22 1.67
CA LYS A 221 -16.93 14.29 2.35
C LYS A 221 -17.50 12.88 2.56
N MET A 222 -17.45 12.04 1.52
CA MET A 222 -17.91 10.66 1.58
C MET A 222 -17.12 9.84 2.59
N GLU A 223 -15.78 9.88 2.57
CA GLU A 223 -14.92 9.17 3.54
C GLU A 223 -15.26 9.56 4.99
N ARG A 224 -15.43 10.86 5.26
CA ARG A 224 -15.81 11.35 6.60
C ARG A 224 -17.22 10.93 7.00
N ARG A 225 -18.15 10.85 6.05
CA ARG A 225 -19.50 10.34 6.28
C ARG A 225 -19.46 8.85 6.60
N LEU A 226 -18.74 8.03 5.85
CA LEU A 226 -18.61 6.60 6.09
C LEU A 226 -18.09 6.27 7.50
N ILE A 227 -17.19 7.08 8.05
CA ILE A 227 -16.74 6.94 9.45
C ILE A 227 -17.91 7.14 10.43
N LYS A 228 -18.74 8.15 10.20
CA LYS A 228 -19.90 8.44 11.06
C LYS A 228 -20.97 7.35 10.92
N ASP A 229 -21.28 6.97 9.68
CA ASP A 229 -22.30 5.96 9.38
C ASP A 229 -21.91 4.59 9.94
N TYR A 230 -20.61 4.27 10.03
CA TYR A 230 -20.12 3.03 10.63
C TYR A 230 -20.17 3.04 12.17
N GLU A 231 -20.14 4.21 12.80
CA GLU A 231 -20.16 4.37 14.26
C GLU A 231 -21.58 4.49 14.84
N ALA A 232 -22.56 4.80 14.01
CA ALA A 232 -23.97 4.91 14.36
C ALA A 232 -24.61 3.53 14.57
#